data_AF-A0A3N4MCS7-F1
#
_entry.id   AF-A0A3N4MCS7-F1
#
_cell.length_a   1.000
_cell.length_b   1.000
_cell.length_c   1.000
_cell.angle_alpha   90.00
_cell.angle_beta   90.00
_cell.angle_gamma   90.00
#
_symmetry.space_group_name_H-M   'P 1'
#
loop_
_entity.id
_entity.type
_entity.pdbx_description
1 polymer ?
#
loop_
_entity_poly.entity_id
_entity_poly.type
_entity_poly.pdbx_seq_one_letter_code
_entity_poly.pdbx_strand_id
1 'polypeptide(L)'
;MERILPTVTIKNEQYLVDLKSNQLVSANQADGVDNLSLDDFEIMVHENYQFYGYYHLLDKQMVFFDPKICELPEDVIAVVLPRASEIDPIAWAEMHGRTYDKENDGPVPDKIEAIIIPIEESDLAVLVEENRCIKHNRGLSDIENVNDVQKQDNADRKTELTAEEKEKIIGKVEKKLTRGKSKGQGM
;
A
#
# COMPACT_ATOMS: atom_id res chain seq x y z
N MET A 1 8.53 -45.90 10.18
CA MET A 1 8.98 -44.99 11.26
C MET A 1 8.38 -43.63 10.94
N GLU A 2 7.71 -43.01 11.90
CA GLU A 2 7.28 -41.63 11.77
C GLU A 2 8.54 -40.74 11.81
N ARG A 3 8.68 -39.85 10.84
CA ARG A 3 9.78 -38.88 10.79
C ARG A 3 9.40 -37.67 11.64
N ILE A 4 10.40 -37.01 12.22
CA ILE A 4 10.20 -35.74 12.91
C ILE A 4 10.09 -34.65 11.83
N LEU A 5 9.04 -33.84 11.90
CA LEU A 5 8.87 -32.69 11.01
C LEU A 5 9.74 -31.53 11.49
N PRO A 6 10.38 -30.77 10.58
CA PRO A 6 11.05 -29.53 10.92
C PRO A 6 10.09 -28.55 11.59
N THR A 7 10.60 -27.74 12.52
CA THR A 7 9.82 -26.67 13.14
C THR A 7 10.26 -25.32 12.59
N VAL A 8 9.30 -24.45 12.28
CA VAL A 8 9.53 -23.06 11.97
C VAL A 8 8.92 -22.15 13.03
N THR A 9 9.68 -21.17 13.47
CA THR A 9 9.22 -20.13 14.39
C THR A 9 8.90 -18.88 13.59
N ILE A 10 7.67 -18.40 13.67
CA ILE A 10 7.27 -17.07 13.18
C ILE A 10 7.05 -16.20 14.41
N LYS A 11 7.97 -15.25 14.65
CA LYS A 11 8.01 -14.42 15.85
C LYS A 11 8.16 -15.26 17.14
N ASN A 12 7.05 -15.63 17.77
CA ASN A 12 7.00 -16.42 19.01
C ASN A 12 6.12 -17.68 18.86
N GLU A 13 5.56 -17.91 17.68
CA GLU A 13 4.67 -19.04 17.40
C GLU A 13 5.45 -20.10 16.64
N GLN A 14 5.32 -21.36 17.08
CA GLN A 14 6.01 -22.50 16.48
C GLN A 14 5.04 -23.32 15.64
N TYR A 15 5.47 -23.66 14.44
CA TYR A 15 4.73 -24.49 13.51
C TYR A 15 5.59 -25.67 13.06
N LEU A 16 4.99 -26.85 12.98
CA LEU A 16 5.56 -27.99 12.30
C LEU A 16 5.33 -27.84 10.80
N VAL A 17 6.37 -28.02 10.00
CA VAL A 17 6.27 -27.89 8.56
C VAL A 17 5.90 -29.24 7.95
N ASP A 18 4.72 -29.32 7.34
CA ASP A 18 4.30 -30.49 6.57
C ASP A 18 4.14 -30.10 5.09
N LEU A 19 5.25 -30.23 4.35
CA LEU A 19 5.27 -29.96 2.90
C LEU A 19 4.36 -30.89 2.10
N LYS A 20 4.05 -32.09 2.59
CA LYS A 20 3.18 -33.04 1.85
C LYS A 20 1.73 -32.60 1.89
N SER A 21 1.30 -32.05 3.02
CA SER A 21 -0.02 -31.44 3.18
C SER A 21 -0.07 -29.98 2.75
N ASN A 22 1.09 -29.38 2.46
CA ASN A 22 1.26 -27.96 2.13
C ASN A 22 0.83 -27.02 3.27
N GLN A 23 1.15 -27.38 4.52
CA GLN A 23 0.71 -26.65 5.72
C GLN A 23 1.83 -26.41 6.72
N LEU A 24 1.69 -25.30 7.45
CA LEU A 24 2.34 -25.04 8.72
C LEU A 24 1.36 -25.41 9.84
N VAL A 25 1.59 -26.54 10.49
CA VAL A 25 0.71 -27.06 11.54
C VAL A 25 1.10 -26.46 12.87
N SER A 26 0.18 -25.78 13.55
CA SER A 26 0.49 -25.18 14.85
C SER A 26 0.98 -26.24 15.83
N ALA A 27 2.17 -26.02 16.42
CA ALA A 27 2.72 -26.92 17.43
C ALA A 27 1.97 -26.80 18.76
N ASN A 28 1.19 -25.73 18.95
CA ASN A 28 0.43 -25.45 20.16
C ASN A 28 -1.02 -25.07 19.83
N GLN A 29 -1.86 -26.09 19.62
CA GLN A 29 -3.30 -25.90 19.33
C GLN A 29 -4.10 -25.36 20.53
N ALA A 30 -3.51 -25.31 21.74
CA ALA A 30 -4.22 -24.90 22.94
C ALA A 30 -4.59 -23.41 22.95
N ASP A 31 -3.89 -22.59 22.16
CA ASP A 31 -4.04 -21.13 22.16
C ASP A 31 -4.91 -20.60 20.99
N GLY A 32 -5.69 -21.47 20.35
CA GLY A 32 -6.56 -21.08 19.23
C GLY A 32 -5.80 -20.63 17.98
N VAL A 33 -4.55 -21.10 17.83
CA VAL A 33 -3.72 -20.82 16.66
C VAL A 33 -4.06 -21.82 15.56
N ASP A 34 -4.58 -21.32 14.45
CA ASP A 34 -4.91 -22.14 13.28
C ASP A 34 -3.65 -22.58 12.53
N ASN A 35 -3.80 -23.61 11.70
CA ASN A 35 -2.77 -23.98 10.74
C ASN A 35 -2.71 -22.94 9.62
N LEU A 36 -1.52 -22.68 9.09
CA LEU A 36 -1.34 -21.80 7.93
C LEU A 36 -1.15 -22.64 6.67
N SER A 37 -1.72 -22.21 5.54
CA SER A 37 -1.42 -22.83 4.25
C SER A 37 -0.11 -22.26 3.70
N LEU A 38 0.75 -23.11 3.15
CA LEU A 38 1.91 -22.63 2.40
C LEU A 38 1.50 -21.97 1.07
N ASP A 39 0.29 -22.22 0.58
CA ASP A 39 -0.30 -21.50 -0.56
C ASP A 39 -0.66 -20.04 -0.25
N ASP A 40 -0.74 -19.68 1.04
CA ASP A 40 -1.00 -18.29 1.45
C ASP A 40 0.26 -17.41 1.38
N PHE A 41 1.40 -18.01 1.07
CA PHE A 41 2.65 -17.31 0.81
C PHE A 41 2.86 -17.17 -0.71
N GLU A 42 3.39 -16.02 -1.11
CA GLU A 42 3.94 -15.82 -2.44
C GLU A 42 5.31 -16.51 -2.56
N ILE A 43 5.58 -17.13 -3.72
CA ILE A 43 6.88 -17.72 -4.00
C ILE A 43 7.75 -16.70 -4.74
N MET A 44 8.79 -16.21 -4.06
CA MET A 44 9.73 -15.24 -4.61
C MET A 44 10.73 -15.93 -5.55
N VAL A 45 10.35 -16.09 -6.81
CA VAL A 45 11.16 -16.79 -7.83
C VAL A 45 12.55 -16.16 -8.02
N HIS A 46 12.63 -14.82 -7.90
CA HIS A 46 13.90 -14.10 -8.03
C HIS A 46 14.74 -14.14 -6.75
N GLU A 47 14.16 -14.55 -5.62
CA GLU A 47 14.84 -14.68 -4.32
C GLU A 47 14.95 -16.16 -3.93
N ASN A 48 15.45 -16.97 -4.84
CA ASN A 48 15.73 -18.40 -4.59
C ASN A 48 14.50 -19.22 -4.16
N TYR A 49 13.30 -18.88 -4.64
CA TYR A 49 12.04 -19.60 -4.35
C TYR A 49 11.68 -19.61 -2.86
N GLN A 50 12.01 -18.55 -2.14
CA GLN A 50 11.58 -18.34 -0.76
C GLN A 50 10.07 -18.09 -0.70
N PHE A 51 9.46 -18.43 0.42
CA PHE A 51 8.07 -18.08 0.70
C PHE A 51 8.03 -16.71 1.36
N TYR A 52 7.22 -15.81 0.82
CA TYR A 52 7.04 -14.45 1.31
C TYR A 52 5.57 -14.20 1.59
N GLY A 53 5.26 -13.51 2.68
CA GLY A 53 3.89 -13.08 2.93
C GLY A 53 3.77 -12.20 4.15
N TYR A 54 2.56 -11.70 4.38
CA TYR A 54 2.26 -10.85 5.52
C TYR A 54 1.55 -11.62 6.61
N TYR A 55 1.96 -11.43 7.84
CA TYR A 55 1.45 -12.16 9.00
C TYR A 55 0.91 -11.18 10.03
N HIS A 56 -0.33 -11.38 10.44
CA HIS A 56 -0.98 -10.59 11.48
C HIS A 56 -0.65 -11.16 12.87
N LEU A 57 -0.03 -10.36 13.72
CA LEU A 57 0.53 -10.79 15.00
C LEU A 57 -0.53 -11.21 16.02
N LEU A 58 -1.69 -10.53 16.04
CA LEU A 58 -2.77 -10.84 16.99
C LEU A 58 -3.58 -12.07 16.56
N ASP A 59 -4.10 -12.04 15.33
CA ASP A 59 -4.90 -13.13 14.76
C ASP A 59 -4.10 -14.37 14.37
N LYS A 60 -2.76 -14.25 14.29
CA LYS A 60 -1.84 -15.34 13.95
C LYS A 60 -2.14 -15.99 12.61
N GLN A 61 -2.49 -15.18 11.61
CA GLN A 61 -2.88 -15.62 10.28
C GLN A 61 -2.12 -14.86 9.19
N MET A 62 -1.99 -15.49 8.03
CA MET A 62 -1.53 -14.82 6.82
C MET A 62 -2.60 -13.83 6.34
N VAL A 63 -2.18 -12.66 5.88
CA VAL A 63 -3.08 -11.59 5.42
C VAL A 63 -2.69 -11.07 4.05
N PHE A 64 -3.69 -10.63 3.31
CA PHE A 64 -3.54 -10.05 1.98
C PHE A 64 -4.10 -8.63 1.98
N PHE A 65 -3.44 -7.74 1.25
CA PHE A 65 -3.84 -6.34 1.16
C PHE A 65 -4.39 -5.99 -0.21
N ASP A 66 -5.36 -5.08 -0.23
CA ASP A 66 -5.83 -4.48 -1.49
C ASP A 66 -4.66 -3.71 -2.13
N PRO A 67 -4.39 -3.88 -3.44
CA PRO A 67 -3.35 -3.12 -4.14
C PRO A 67 -3.49 -1.60 -4.06
N LYS A 68 -4.66 -1.07 -3.66
CA LYS A 68 -4.96 0.37 -3.48
C LYS A 68 -4.82 0.83 -2.02
N ILE A 69 -4.27 0.00 -1.14
CA ILE A 69 -4.02 0.35 0.26
C ILE A 69 -3.21 1.65 0.36
N CYS A 70 -3.68 2.55 1.21
CA CYS A 70 -3.09 3.89 1.39
C CYS A 70 -2.56 4.11 2.81
N GLU A 71 -2.67 3.12 3.69
CA GLU A 71 -2.23 3.20 5.08
C GLU A 71 -1.58 1.87 5.45
N LEU A 72 -0.45 1.93 6.17
CA LEU A 72 0.20 0.72 6.63
C LEU A 72 -0.67 0.08 7.72
N PRO A 73 -0.88 -1.24 7.66
CA PRO A 73 -1.61 -1.96 8.69
C PRO A 73 -0.80 -1.99 10.00
N GLU A 74 -1.51 -1.86 11.12
CA GLU A 74 -0.94 -2.10 12.44
C GLU A 74 -0.86 -3.62 12.72
N ASP A 75 0.04 -4.02 13.62
CA ASP A 75 0.20 -5.42 14.06
C ASP A 75 0.47 -6.45 12.95
N VAL A 76 1.02 -6.00 11.82
CA VAL A 76 1.41 -6.87 10.70
C VAL A 76 2.92 -6.81 10.49
N ILE A 77 3.51 -7.94 10.12
CA ILE A 77 4.91 -8.06 9.71
C ILE A 77 4.99 -8.79 8.37
N ALA A 78 6.04 -8.52 7.60
CA ALA A 78 6.41 -9.36 6.49
C ALA A 78 7.29 -10.52 6.98
N VAL A 79 7.05 -11.70 6.44
CA VAL A 79 7.68 -12.96 6.85
C VAL A 79 8.28 -13.63 5.63
N VAL A 80 9.55 -14.03 5.74
CA VAL A 80 10.24 -14.83 4.72
C VAL A 80 10.63 -16.18 5.31
N LEU A 81 10.22 -17.26 4.63
CA LEU A 81 10.66 -18.62 4.92
C LEU A 81 11.63 -19.09 3.84
N PRO A 82 12.61 -19.95 4.18
CA PRO A 82 13.49 -20.58 3.19
C PRO A 82 12.69 -21.36 2.14
N ARG A 83 13.32 -21.69 1.01
CA ARG A 83 12.65 -22.55 0.01
C ARG A 83 12.33 -23.93 0.58
N ALA A 84 11.34 -24.60 0.01
CA ALA A 84 10.85 -25.90 0.47
C ALA A 84 11.96 -26.96 0.66
N SER A 85 12.94 -27.01 -0.25
CA SER A 85 14.08 -27.94 -0.17
C SER A 85 15.02 -27.67 1.01
N GLU A 86 15.06 -26.44 1.51
CA GLU A 86 15.86 -26.06 2.68
C GLU A 86 15.10 -26.27 3.97
N ILE A 87 13.76 -26.14 3.94
CA ILE A 87 12.92 -26.36 5.11
C ILE A 87 12.84 -27.86 5.44
N ASP A 88 12.46 -28.69 4.47
CA ASP A 88 12.31 -30.13 4.64
C ASP A 88 12.88 -30.87 3.43
N PRO A 89 14.22 -31.08 3.38
CA PRO A 89 14.87 -31.72 2.24
C PRO A 89 14.39 -33.16 2.03
N ILE A 90 13.92 -33.83 3.09
CA ILE A 90 13.38 -35.20 3.00
C ILE A 90 12.05 -35.19 2.24
N ALA A 91 11.09 -34.37 2.67
CA ALA A 91 9.80 -34.29 1.98
C ALA A 91 9.97 -33.80 0.55
N TRP A 92 10.85 -32.81 0.36
CA TRP A 92 11.14 -32.29 -0.96
C TRP A 92 11.67 -33.38 -1.91
N ALA A 93 12.64 -34.19 -1.47
CA ALA A 93 13.16 -35.30 -2.27
C ALA A 93 12.04 -36.31 -2.60
N GLU A 94 11.25 -36.70 -1.62
CA GLU A 94 10.14 -37.67 -1.78
C GLU A 94 9.07 -37.16 -2.75
N MET A 95 8.66 -35.89 -2.65
CA MET A 95 7.71 -35.24 -3.57
C MET A 95 8.21 -35.24 -5.02
N HIS A 96 9.53 -35.27 -5.21
CA HIS A 96 10.18 -35.33 -6.53
C HIS A 96 10.57 -36.75 -6.94
N GLY A 97 10.12 -37.79 -6.22
CA GLY A 97 10.40 -39.19 -6.55
C GLY A 97 11.85 -39.61 -6.33
N ARG A 98 12.58 -38.90 -5.46
CA ARG A 98 13.98 -39.14 -5.13
C ARG A 98 14.10 -39.61 -3.68
N THR A 99 15.13 -40.39 -3.38
CA THR A 99 15.53 -40.67 -1.99
C THR A 99 16.37 -39.51 -1.48
N TYR A 100 16.09 -39.05 -0.27
CA TYR A 100 16.92 -38.04 0.39
C TYR A 100 18.35 -38.52 0.57
N ASP A 101 19.29 -37.66 0.22
CA ASP A 101 20.72 -37.87 0.40
C ASP A 101 21.33 -36.67 1.11
N LYS A 102 21.79 -36.86 2.34
CA LYS A 102 22.37 -35.80 3.17
C LYS A 102 23.58 -35.11 2.52
N GLU A 103 24.34 -35.81 1.68
CA GLU A 103 25.51 -35.22 1.02
C GLU A 103 25.11 -34.24 -0.09
N ASN A 104 23.99 -34.51 -0.77
CA ASN A 104 23.51 -33.73 -1.92
C ASN A 104 22.41 -32.73 -1.55
N ASP A 105 21.45 -33.13 -0.71
CA ASP A 105 20.29 -32.32 -0.32
C ASP A 105 20.56 -31.50 0.96
N GLY A 106 21.67 -31.74 1.67
CA GLY A 106 22.05 -31.06 2.90
C GLY A 106 21.42 -31.65 4.17
N PRO A 107 21.74 -31.13 5.36
CA PRO A 107 21.17 -31.62 6.62
C PRO A 107 19.71 -31.18 6.78
N VAL A 108 18.90 -32.03 7.42
CA VAL A 108 17.55 -31.64 7.87
C VAL A 108 17.68 -30.65 9.03
N PRO A 109 17.11 -29.44 8.92
CA PRO A 109 17.09 -28.50 10.04
C PRO A 109 16.03 -28.93 11.07
N ASP A 110 16.41 -28.91 12.35
CA ASP A 110 15.46 -29.19 13.44
C ASP A 110 14.56 -27.97 13.71
N LYS A 111 15.14 -26.77 13.63
CA LYS A 111 14.50 -25.48 13.92
C LYS A 111 14.91 -24.44 12.89
N ILE A 112 13.92 -23.70 12.41
CA ILE A 112 14.07 -22.62 11.45
C ILE A 112 13.45 -21.37 12.06
N GLU A 113 14.17 -20.28 12.07
CA GLU A 113 13.61 -18.98 12.44
C GLU A 113 13.24 -18.25 11.17
N ALA A 114 11.97 -17.86 11.06
CA ALA A 114 11.52 -17.04 9.94
C ALA A 114 12.21 -15.67 9.97
N ILE A 115 12.58 -15.16 8.80
CA ILE A 115 13.11 -13.80 8.70
C ILE A 115 11.92 -12.85 8.82
N ILE A 116 12.00 -11.92 9.77
CA ILE A 116 10.95 -10.95 10.05
C ILE A 116 11.39 -9.59 9.51
N ILE A 117 10.57 -9.03 8.62
CA ILE A 117 10.77 -7.71 8.05
C ILE A 117 9.70 -6.79 8.65
N PRO A 118 10.09 -5.70 9.34
CA PRO A 118 9.14 -4.68 9.80
C PRO A 118 8.28 -4.16 8.64
N ILE A 119 7.01 -3.88 8.88
CA ILE A 119 6.09 -3.53 7.78
C ILE A 119 6.52 -2.23 7.07
N GLU A 120 7.19 -1.33 7.78
CA GLU A 120 7.75 -0.08 7.26
C GLU A 120 8.92 -0.28 6.28
N GLU A 121 9.58 -1.45 6.34
CA GLU A 121 10.71 -1.82 5.49
C GLU A 121 10.28 -2.77 4.34
N SER A 122 9.00 -3.14 4.28
CA SER A 122 8.45 -4.06 3.28
C SER A 122 8.07 -3.36 1.96
N ASP A 123 7.83 -4.17 0.93
CA ASP A 123 7.24 -3.73 -0.34
C ASP A 123 5.84 -3.11 -0.15
N LEU A 124 5.07 -3.51 0.87
CA LEU A 124 3.80 -2.87 1.20
C LEU A 124 3.97 -1.39 1.55
N ALA A 125 5.05 -1.01 2.24
CA ALA A 125 5.32 0.39 2.57
C ALA A 125 5.56 1.21 1.30
N VAL A 126 6.29 0.65 0.34
CA VAL A 126 6.50 1.26 -0.98
C VAL A 126 5.15 1.44 -1.70
N LEU A 127 4.32 0.39 -1.73
CA LEU A 127 3.01 0.43 -2.37
C LEU A 127 2.08 1.48 -1.74
N VAL A 128 2.05 1.56 -0.41
CA VAL A 128 1.26 2.56 0.32
C VAL A 128 1.69 3.98 -0.05
N GLU A 129 2.99 4.24 -0.13
CA GLU A 129 3.51 5.57 -0.47
C GLU A 129 3.20 5.95 -1.92
N GLU A 130 3.32 5.01 -2.85
CA GLU A 130 2.93 5.20 -4.25
C GLU A 130 1.43 5.55 -4.37
N ASN A 131 0.57 4.81 -3.67
CA ASN A 131 -0.87 5.05 -3.67
C ASN A 131 -1.25 6.40 -3.04
N ARG A 132 -0.56 6.82 -1.97
CA ARG A 132 -0.72 8.15 -1.36
C ARG A 132 -0.38 9.25 -2.36
N CYS A 133 0.74 9.12 -3.07
CA CYS A 133 1.15 10.07 -4.11
C CYS A 133 0.10 10.18 -5.22
N ILE A 134 -0.43 9.05 -5.71
CA ILE A 134 -1.46 9.04 -6.75
C ILE A 134 -2.75 9.73 -6.27
N LYS A 135 -3.19 9.44 -5.04
CA LYS A 135 -4.39 10.04 -4.45
C LYS A 135 -4.23 11.56 -4.30
N HIS A 136 -3.05 12.02 -3.86
CA HIS A 136 -2.75 13.44 -3.73
C HIS A 136 -2.77 14.15 -5.10
N ASN A 137 -2.13 13.58 -6.12
CA ASN A 137 -2.07 14.17 -7.46
C ASN A 137 -3.45 14.21 -8.14
N ARG A 138 -4.31 13.21 -7.93
CA ARG A 138 -5.71 13.25 -8.39
C ARG A 138 -6.52 14.36 -7.72
N GLY A 139 -6.34 14.54 -6.41
CA GLY A 139 -6.95 15.64 -5.66
C GLY A 139 -6.50 17.02 -6.17
N LEU A 140 -5.23 17.16 -6.56
CA LEU A 140 -4.71 18.40 -7.15
C LEU A 140 -5.27 18.67 -8.56
N SER A 141 -5.38 17.65 -9.42
CA SER A 141 -5.99 17.80 -10.75
C SER A 141 -7.47 18.20 -10.69
N ASP A 142 -8.19 17.75 -9.66
CA ASP A 142 -9.59 18.13 -9.45
C ASP A 142 -9.70 19.60 -9.01
N ILE A 143 -8.73 20.12 -8.24
CA ILE A 143 -8.70 21.52 -7.80
C ILE A 143 -8.31 22.48 -8.94
N GLU A 144 -7.38 22.09 -9.81
CA GLU A 144 -7.04 22.89 -11.01
C GLU A 144 -8.25 23.03 -11.95
N ASN A 145 -9.00 21.94 -12.17
CA ASN A 145 -10.22 21.98 -12.98
C ASN A 145 -11.31 22.89 -12.38
N VAL A 146 -11.49 22.92 -11.05
CA VAL A 146 -12.46 23.82 -10.39
C VAL A 146 -12.04 25.29 -10.54
N ASN A 147 -10.74 25.59 -10.44
CA ASN A 147 -10.24 26.95 -10.59
C ASN A 147 -10.32 27.46 -12.04
N ASP A 148 -10.17 26.60 -13.04
CA ASP A 148 -10.32 26.99 -14.45
C ASP A 148 -11.78 27.21 -14.83
N VAL A 149 -12.72 26.41 -14.30
CA VAL A 149 -14.17 26.68 -14.46
C VAL A 149 -14.57 28.02 -13.82
N GLN A 150 -14.04 28.35 -12.64
CA GLN A 150 -14.32 29.64 -11.98
C GLN A 150 -13.66 30.85 -12.67
N LYS A 151 -12.57 30.67 -13.42
CA LYS A 151 -11.97 31.72 -14.24
C LYS A 151 -12.77 31.99 -15.52
N GLN A 152 -13.37 30.96 -16.12
CA GLN A 152 -14.24 31.08 -17.29
C GLN A 152 -15.53 31.86 -16.94
N ASP A 153 -16.19 31.51 -15.84
CA ASP A 153 -17.43 32.18 -15.38
C ASP A 153 -17.24 33.67 -15.02
N ASN A 154 -16.03 34.06 -14.59
CA ASN A 154 -15.69 35.45 -14.28
C ASN A 154 -15.26 36.27 -15.51
N ALA A 155 -14.84 35.61 -16.60
CA ALA A 155 -14.56 36.28 -17.87
C ALA A 155 -15.86 36.61 -18.61
N ASP A 156 -16.84 35.71 -18.61
CA ASP A 156 -18.12 35.89 -19.31
C ASP A 156 -19.00 36.96 -18.63
N ARG A 157 -18.87 37.15 -17.32
CA ARG A 157 -19.59 38.22 -16.58
C ARG A 157 -19.03 39.64 -16.78
N LYS A 158 -17.90 39.82 -17.47
CA LYS A 158 -17.29 41.15 -17.66
C LYS A 158 -17.61 41.84 -18.99
N THR A 159 -18.44 41.24 -19.86
CA THR A 159 -18.69 41.75 -21.22
C THR A 159 -20.08 42.28 -21.52
N GLU A 160 -21.03 42.27 -20.58
CA GLU A 160 -22.35 42.87 -20.79
C GLU A 160 -22.66 43.98 -19.78
N LEU A 161 -21.94 45.10 -19.89
CA LEU A 161 -22.53 46.39 -19.53
C LEU A 161 -23.52 46.75 -20.63
N THR A 162 -24.80 46.67 -20.30
CA THR A 162 -25.91 46.99 -21.20
C THR A 162 -25.79 48.44 -21.69
N ALA A 163 -26.28 48.70 -22.92
CA ALA A 163 -26.19 50.02 -23.53
C ALA A 163 -26.78 51.16 -22.66
N GLU A 164 -27.74 50.85 -21.78
CA GLU A 164 -28.33 51.78 -20.82
C GLU A 164 -27.34 52.25 -19.72
N GLU A 165 -26.40 51.41 -19.30
CA GLU A 165 -25.41 51.78 -18.28
C GLU A 165 -24.31 52.68 -18.84
N LYS A 166 -24.01 52.57 -20.15
CA LYS A 166 -23.06 53.44 -20.85
C LYS A 166 -23.60 54.87 -21.02
N GLU A 167 -24.90 55.05 -21.29
CA GLU A 167 -25.51 56.40 -21.37
C GLU A 167 -25.52 57.14 -20.03
N LYS A 168 -25.70 56.43 -18.92
CA LYS A 168 -25.72 57.03 -17.57
C LYS A 168 -24.36 57.59 -17.14
N ILE A 169 -23.27 57.07 -17.69
CA ILE A 169 -21.90 57.52 -17.41
C ILE A 169 -21.56 58.77 -18.23
N ILE A 170 -21.97 58.84 -19.51
CA ILE A 170 -21.69 60.00 -20.39
C ILE A 170 -22.44 61.25 -19.88
N GLY A 171 -23.70 61.13 -19.43
CA GLY A 171 -24.47 62.26 -18.89
C GLY A 171 -23.96 62.85 -17.56
N LYS A 172 -23.13 62.11 -16.80
CA LYS A 172 -22.51 62.62 -15.55
C LYS A 172 -21.23 63.42 -15.79
N VAL A 173 -20.55 63.22 -16.91
CA VAL A 173 -19.29 63.91 -17.23
C VAL A 173 -19.56 65.34 -17.71
N GLU A 174 -20.61 65.57 -18.51
CA GLU A 174 -20.94 66.91 -19.04
C GLU A 174 -21.44 67.89 -17.96
N LYS A 175 -22.09 67.40 -16.88
CA LYS A 175 -22.54 68.24 -15.75
C LYS A 175 -21.42 68.73 -14.82
N LYS A 176 -20.21 68.16 -14.89
CA LYS A 176 -19.07 68.62 -14.07
C LYS A 176 -18.22 69.69 -14.77
N LEU A 177 -18.25 69.79 -16.09
CA LEU A 177 -17.47 70.77 -16.86
C LEU A 177 -18.07 72.18 -16.85
N THR A 178 -19.37 72.35 -16.57
CA THR A 178 -20.04 73.66 -16.54
C THR A 178 -20.06 74.34 -15.16
N ARG A 179 -19.67 73.66 -14.08
CA ARG A 179 -19.68 74.21 -12.71
C ARG A 179 -18.34 74.79 -12.22
N GLY A 180 -17.27 74.72 -13.02
CA GLY A 180 -15.92 75.18 -12.65
C GLY A 180 -15.56 76.62 -13.02
N LYS A 181 -16.41 77.38 -13.73
CA LYS A 181 -16.14 78.76 -14.16
C LYS A 181 -17.09 79.77 -13.50
N SER A 182 -17.09 79.89 -12.18
CA SER A 182 -17.42 81.16 -11.51
C SER A 182 -16.99 81.11 -10.05
N LYS A 183 -15.95 81.86 -9.71
CA LYS A 183 -15.73 82.61 -8.45
C LYS A 183 -14.24 82.87 -8.28
N GLY A 184 -13.85 84.10 -8.57
CA GLY A 184 -12.49 84.63 -8.40
C GLY A 184 -12.39 86.08 -8.88
N GLN A 185 -13.25 86.98 -8.37
CA GLN A 185 -13.14 88.43 -8.53
C GLN A 185 -13.66 89.13 -7.26
N GLY A 186 -12.86 90.06 -6.72
CA GLY A 186 -13.15 90.96 -5.58
C GLY A 186 -12.86 90.32 -4.21
N MET A 187 -12.08 90.90 -3.30
CA MET A 187 -11.64 92.29 -3.10
C MET A 187 -10.20 92.34 -2.62
#